data_AF-A0A183DEW5-F1
#
_entry.id   AF-A0A183DEW5-F1
#
_cell.length_a   1.000
_cell.length_b   1.000
_cell.length_c   1.000
_cell.angle_alpha   90.00
_cell.angle_beta   90.00
_cell.angle_gamma   90.00
#
_symmetry.space_group_name_H-M   'P 1'
#
loop_
_entity.id
_entity.type
_entity.pdbx_description
1 polymer ?
#
loop_
_entity_poly.entity_id
_entity_poly.type
_entity_poly.pdbx_seq_one_letter_code
_entity_poly.pdbx_strand_id
1 'polypeptide(L)' 'LATKFKTEEPNLVFVKIDATANDAPKNYEVQGFPTIYFAPVGKKEHPIKYEGDRKLDDLTEFMKKHAVVSFQGKTEL' A
#
# COMPACT_ATOMS: atom_id res chain seq x y z
N LEU A 1 -5.00 -3.33 -9.78
CA LEU A 1 -3.74 -3.10 -9.04
C LEU A 1 -3.08 -4.43 -8.64
N ALA A 2 -3.65 -5.21 -7.72
CA ALA A 2 -3.05 -6.46 -7.25
C ALA A 2 -2.72 -7.46 -8.37
N THR A 3 -3.65 -7.69 -9.32
CA THR A 3 -3.41 -8.60 -10.46
C THR A 3 -2.23 -8.15 -11.33
N LYS A 4 -2.02 -6.84 -11.49
CA LYS A 4 -0.91 -6.26 -12.27
C LYS A 4 0.43 -6.56 -11.61
N PHE A 5 0.52 -6.35 -10.29
CA PHE A 5 1.78 -6.43 -9.56
C PHE A 5 2.08 -7.80 -8.95
N LYS A 6 1.14 -8.75 -8.99
CA LYS A 6 1.30 -10.09 -8.41
C LYS A 6 2.53 -10.84 -8.94
N THR A 7 2.87 -10.63 -10.21
CA THR A 7 4.03 -11.27 -10.87
C THR A 7 5.24 -10.35 -10.96
N GLU A 8 5.02 -9.05 -11.13
CA GLU A 8 6.09 -8.06 -11.34
C GLU A 8 6.80 -7.68 -10.03
N GLU A 9 6.07 -7.68 -8.91
CA GLU A 9 6.58 -7.19 -7.62
C GLU A 9 6.19 -8.16 -6.50
N PRO A 10 6.88 -9.32 -6.37
CA PRO A 10 6.51 -10.38 -5.42
C PRO A 10 6.62 -9.94 -3.95
N ASN A 11 7.35 -8.87 -3.68
CA ASN A 11 7.51 -8.28 -2.34
C ASN A 11 6.31 -7.41 -1.93
N LEU A 12 5.38 -7.11 -2.84
CA LEU A 12 4.15 -6.37 -2.54
C LEU A 12 3.02 -7.33 -2.20
N VAL A 13 2.47 -7.16 -1.01
CA VAL A 13 1.29 -7.90 -0.55
C VAL A 13 0.10 -6.94 -0.48
N PHE A 14 -0.96 -7.27 -1.20
CA PHE A 14 -2.22 -6.52 -1.19
C PHE A 14 -3.23 -7.23 -0.30
N VAL A 15 -3.72 -6.53 0.72
CA VAL A 15 -4.69 -7.06 1.68
C VAL A 15 -5.93 -6.16 1.68
N LYS A 16 -7.11 -6.77 1.77
CA LYS A 16 -8.37 -6.07 2.06
C LYS A 16 -8.88 -6.53 3.41
N ILE A 17 -9.35 -5.58 4.22
CA ILE A 17 -9.98 -5.86 5.51
C ILE A 17 -11.34 -5.18 5.50
N ASP A 18 -12.37 -5.93 5.87
CA ASP A 18 -13.68 -5.36 6.12
C ASP A 18 -13.73 -4.85 7.56
N ALA A 19 -13.55 -3.53 7.71
CA ALA A 19 -13.57 -2.85 9.01
C ALA A 19 -14.99 -2.62 9.57
N THR A 20 -16.05 -3.03 8.86
CA THR A 20 -17.42 -3.03 9.41
C THR A 20 -17.71 -4.29 10.22
N ALA A 21 -17.03 -5.39 9.89
CA ALA A 21 -17.19 -6.69 10.52
C ALA A 21 -16.00 -7.08 11.41
N ASN A 22 -14.90 -6.33 11.40
CA ASN A 22 -13.68 -6.62 12.15
C ASN A 22 -13.10 -5.33 12.74
N ASP A 23 -12.48 -5.44 13.92
CA ASP A 23 -11.71 -4.34 14.50
C ASP A 23 -10.43 -4.09 13.69
N ALA A 24 -10.22 -2.83 13.29
CA ALA A 24 -8.99 -2.43 12.63
C ALA A 24 -7.81 -2.43 13.64
N PRO A 25 -6.58 -2.81 13.22
CA PRO A 25 -5.43 -2.71 14.10
C PRO A 25 -5.21 -1.26 14.54
N LYS A 26 -4.75 -1.03 15.78
CA LYS A 26 -4.66 0.31 16.40
C LYS A 26 -3.95 1.37 15.55
N ASN A 27 -2.95 0.97 14.77
CA ASN A 27 -2.15 1.89 13.95
C ASN A 27 -2.82 2.22 12.59
N TYR A 28 -4.00 1.66 12.30
CA TYR A 28 -4.74 1.81 11.04
C TYR A 28 -6.12 2.40 11.33
N GLU A 29 -6.14 3.72 11.57
CA GLU A 29 -7.37 4.44 11.86
C GLU A 29 -8.31 4.49 10.65
N VAL A 30 -9.52 3.94 10.81
CA VAL A 30 -10.55 3.96 9.78
C VAL A 30 -11.53 5.09 10.08
N GLN A 31 -11.37 6.23 9.40
CA GLN A 31 -12.25 7.40 9.55
C GLN A 31 -13.40 7.42 8.52
N GLY A 32 -13.29 6.62 7.47
CA GLY A 32 -14.29 6.52 6.39
C GLY A 32 -13.92 5.41 5.40
N PHE A 33 -14.76 5.21 4.39
CA PHE A 33 -14.55 4.12 3.42
C PHE A 33 -14.41 4.63 1.98
N PRO A 34 -13.56 3.98 1.16
CA PRO A 34 -12.41 3.19 1.58
C PRO A 34 -11.30 4.06 2.23
N THR A 35 -10.64 3.51 3.25
CA THR A 35 -9.35 4.01 3.77
C THR A 35 -8.24 3.08 3.30
N ILE A 36 -7.16 3.65 2.75
CA ILE A 36 -6.03 2.89 2.20
C ILE A 36 -4.77 3.25 2.97
N TYR A 37 -4.00 2.24 3.34
CA TYR A 37 -2.71 2.38 4.01
C TYR A 37 -1.62 1.60 3.26
N PHE A 38 -0.39 2.09 3.35
CA PHE A 38 0.81 1.40 2.90
C PHE A 38 1.77 1.19 4.07
N ALA A 39 2.21 -0.05 4.28
CA ALA A 39 3.15 -0.41 5.33
C ALA A 39 4.51 -0.76 4.71
N PRO A 40 5.51 0.14 4.76
CA PRO A 40 6.83 -0.15 4.22
C PRO A 40 7.53 -1.29 4.98
N VAL A 41 8.41 -2.00 4.28
CA VAL A 41 9.27 -3.03 4.89
C VAL A 41 10.05 -2.42 6.07
N GLY A 42 10.03 -3.09 7.22
CA GLY A 42 10.69 -2.62 8.45
C GLY A 42 9.95 -1.50 9.20
N LYS A 43 8.83 -0.98 8.70
CA LYS A 43 8.04 0.10 9.32
C LYS A 43 6.56 -0.27 9.48
N LYS A 44 6.27 -1.52 9.86
CA LYS A 44 4.90 -2.03 10.01
C LYS A 44 4.08 -1.31 11.09
N GLU A 45 4.75 -0.80 12.12
CA GLU A 45 4.14 -0.03 13.20
C GLU A 45 3.78 1.41 12.79
N HIS A 46 4.30 1.88 11.66
CA HIS A 46 4.08 3.24 11.15
C HIS A 46 3.55 3.20 9.71
N PRO A 47 2.31 2.71 9.50
CA PRO A 47 1.71 2.70 8.19
C PRO A 47 1.44 4.12 7.71
N ILE A 48 1.61 4.33 6.41
CA ILE A 48 1.41 5.62 5.75
C ILE A 48 0.01 5.63 5.18
N LYS A 49 -0.83 6.57 5.65
CA LYS A 49 -2.17 6.77 5.12
C LYS A 49 -2.08 7.34 3.71
N TYR A 50 -2.87 6.79 2.80
CA TYR A 50 -2.97 7.29 1.44
C TYR A 50 -4.13 8.29 1.31
N GLU A 51 -3.80 9.50 0.89
CA GLU A 51 -4.74 10.63 0.76
C GLU A 51 -4.89 11.09 -0.71
N GLY A 52 -4.36 10.31 -1.66
CA GLY A 52 -4.35 10.64 -3.09
C GLY A 52 -5.60 10.20 -3.86
N ASP A 53 -5.56 10.44 -5.17
CA ASP A 53 -6.64 10.09 -6.11
C ASP A 53 -6.77 8.57 -6.22
N ARG A 54 -7.97 7.99 -6.10
CA ARG A 54 -8.16 6.52 -6.14
C ARG A 54 -7.97 5.87 -7.53
N LYS A 55 -7.25 6.54 -8.42
CA LYS A 55 -6.84 6.06 -9.74
C LYS A 55 -5.65 5.12 -9.62
N LEU A 56 -5.51 4.23 -10.60
CA LEU A 56 -4.46 3.22 -10.61
C LEU A 56 -3.05 3.83 -10.63
N ASP A 57 -2.87 4.90 -11.39
CA ASP A 57 -1.57 5.52 -11.61
C ASP A 57 -1.09 6.24 -10.35
N ASP A 58 -1.95 7.00 -9.67
CA ASP A 58 -1.62 7.69 -8.42
C ASP A 58 -1.28 6.71 -7.29
N LEU A 59 -2.05 5.63 -7.15
CA LEU A 59 -1.72 4.53 -6.23
C LEU A 59 -0.36 3.88 -6.57
N THR A 60 -0.05 3.74 -7.85
CA THR A 60 1.22 3.16 -8.30
C THR A 60 2.39 4.08 -7.97
N GLU A 61 2.27 5.38 -8.24
CA GLU A 61 3.28 6.38 -7.91
C GLU A 61 3.51 6.49 -6.41
N PHE A 62 2.43 6.48 -5.63
CA PHE A 62 2.51 6.45 -4.17
C PHE A 62 3.27 5.23 -3.67
N MET A 63 2.95 4.03 -4.17
CA MET A 63 3.68 2.82 -3.79
C MET A 63 5.17 2.91 -4.18
N LYS A 64 5.50 3.40 -5.38
CA LYS A 64 6.90 3.57 -5.81
C LYS A 64 7.68 4.55 -4.92
N LYS A 65 7.03 5.63 -4.49
CA LYS A 65 7.64 6.65 -3.62
C LYS A 65 7.97 6.13 -2.22
N HIS A 66 7.16 5.20 -1.70
CA HIS A 66 7.26 4.73 -0.32
C HIS A 66 7.80 3.30 -0.18
N ALA A 67 7.87 2.54 -1.28
CA ALA A 67 8.45 1.20 -1.29
C ALA A 67 9.95 1.25 -0.98
N VAL A 68 10.39 0.33 -0.13
CA VAL A 68 11.79 0.22 0.27
C VAL A 68 12.53 -0.83 -0.57
N VAL A 69 11.85 -1.91 -0.97
CA VAL A 69 12.44 -3.08 -1.65
C VAL A 69 11.85 -3.30 -3.04
N SER A 70 10.54 -3.17 -3.19
CA SER A 70 9.86 -3.27 -4.49
C SER A 70 10.19 -2.09 -5.40
N PHE A 71 10.04 -2.26 -6.71
CA PHE A 71 10.28 -1.25 -7.76
C PHE A 71 11.73 -0.77 -7.93
N GLN A 72 12.71 -1.44 -7.33
CA GLN A 72 14.15 -1.09 -7.48
C GLN A 72 14.74 -1.44 -8.87
N GLY A 73 13.91 -1.87 -9.82
CA GLY A 73 14.35 -2.42 -11.12
C GLY A 73 14.57 -1.44 -12.27
N LYS A 74 14.63 -0.12 -12.07
CA LYS A 74 15.06 0.87 -13.09
C LYS A 74 15.68 2.13 -12.47
N THR A 75 16.72 1.97 -11.66
CA THR A 75 17.73 3.04 -11.56
C THR A 75 18.84 2.64 -12.52
N GLU A 76 18.95 3.40 -13.60
CA GLU A 76 19.94 3.23 -14.66
C GLU A 76 21.37 3.12 -14.09
N LEU A 77 22.08 2.07 -14.54
CA LEU A 77 23.51 2.08 -14.82
C LEU A 77 23.68 1.67 -16.29
#